data_AF-A0A1Y4SFX7-F1
#
_entry.id   AF-A0A1Y4SFX7-F1
#
_cell.length_a   1.000
_cell.length_b   1.000
_cell.length_c   1.000
_cell.angle_alpha   90.00
_cell.angle_beta   90.00
_cell.angle_gamma   90.00
#
_symmetry.space_group_name_H-M   'P 1'
#
loop_
_entity.id
_entity.type
_entity.pdbx_description
1 polymer ?
#
loop_
_entity_poly.entity_id
_entity_poly.type
_entity_poly.pdbx_seq_one_letter_code
_entity_poly.pdbx_strand_id
1 'polypeptide(L)'
;MKQKIWLFVLCGILLLAGIVGSILVLQRPDTSQVEIVQDGTVLYSFDLDSEEDQVIEVEYNGQVNRIEIRDHQIHVLEADCPDQVCVNMGWLRSAAPIVCLPNHLVIQFTEGSDSLDAVAG
;
A
#
# COMPACT_ATOMS: atom_id res chain seq x y z
N MET A 1 2.65 4.23 53.18
CA MET A 1 3.50 3.66 52.10
C MET A 1 2.72 2.84 51.08
N LYS A 2 1.74 2.01 51.49
CA LYS A 2 0.90 1.19 50.59
C LYS A 2 0.09 1.99 49.53
N GLN A 3 -0.40 3.18 49.87
CA GLN A 3 -1.20 4.02 48.96
C GLN A 3 -0.41 4.60 47.78
N LYS A 4 0.87 4.95 47.98
CA LYS A 4 1.76 5.45 46.92
C LYS A 4 2.12 4.33 45.94
N ILE A 5 2.33 3.11 46.45
CA ILE A 5 2.62 1.92 45.63
C ILE A 5 1.46 1.62 44.67
N TRP A 6 0.21 1.72 45.14
CA TRP A 6 -0.96 1.52 44.29
C TRP A 6 -1.07 2.55 43.16
N LEU A 7 -0.67 3.79 43.42
CA LEU A 7 -0.68 4.87 42.44
C LEU A 7 0.39 4.66 41.35
N PHE A 8 1.57 4.17 41.72
CA PHE A 8 2.62 3.78 40.76
C PHE A 8 2.22 2.56 39.92
N VAL A 9 1.54 1.57 40.52
CA VAL A 9 1.03 0.39 39.80
C VAL A 9 -0.03 0.80 38.77
N LEU A 10 -0.96 1.69 39.14
CA LEU A 10 -1.99 2.18 38.21
C LEU A 10 -1.37 2.94 37.03
N CYS A 11 -0.42 3.85 37.28
CA CYS A 11 0.29 4.55 36.20
C CYS A 11 1.09 3.59 35.30
N GLY A 12 1.73 2.56 35.87
CA GLY A 12 2.45 1.56 35.10
C GLY A 12 1.54 0.74 34.17
N ILE A 13 0.35 0.34 34.65
CA ILE A 13 -0.65 -0.37 33.85
C ILE A 13 -1.17 0.52 32.72
N LEU A 14 -1.43 1.80 32.99
CA LEU A 14 -1.95 2.74 32.01
C LEU A 14 -0.92 3.04 30.90
N LEU A 15 0.37 3.13 31.25
CA LEU A 15 1.47 3.24 30.29
C LEU A 15 1.62 1.96 29.44
N LEU A 16 1.57 0.78 30.07
CA LEU A 16 1.64 -0.51 29.34
C LEU A 16 0.46 -0.65 28.38
N ALA A 17 -0.76 -0.30 28.80
CA ALA A 17 -1.94 -0.31 27.93
C ALA A 17 -1.79 0.66 26.75
N GLY A 18 -1.20 1.85 26.97
CA GLY A 18 -0.89 2.80 25.90
C GLY A 18 0.13 2.28 24.90
N ILE A 19 1.19 1.61 25.37
CA ILE A 19 2.22 1.01 24.50
C ILE A 19 1.62 -0.13 23.68
N VAL A 20 0.88 -1.05 24.32
CA VAL A 20 0.22 -2.17 23.62
C VAL A 20 -0.81 -1.66 22.62
N GLY A 21 -1.64 -0.67 23.01
CA GLY A 21 -2.58 -0.04 22.10
C GLY A 21 -1.90 0.61 20.89
N SER A 22 -0.76 1.29 21.11
CA SER A 22 0.04 1.86 20.02
C SER A 22 0.59 0.77 19.09
N ILE A 23 1.11 -0.34 19.63
CA ILE A 23 1.64 -1.43 18.81
C ILE A 23 0.52 -2.05 17.96
N LEU A 24 -0.66 -2.29 18.55
CA LEU A 24 -1.80 -2.84 17.83
C LEU A 24 -2.32 -1.91 16.72
N VAL A 25 -2.27 -0.59 16.93
CA VAL A 25 -2.65 0.40 15.90
C VAL A 25 -1.61 0.51 14.78
N LEU A 26 -0.32 0.29 15.09
CA LEU A 26 0.74 0.32 14.07
C LEU A 26 0.91 -1.01 13.32
N GLN A 27 0.28 -2.10 13.76
CA GLN A 27 0.24 -3.36 13.02
C GLN A 27 -0.71 -3.20 11.82
N ARG A 28 -0.16 -2.76 10.69
CA ARG A 28 -0.87 -2.81 9.41
C ARG A 28 -0.99 -4.27 8.98
N PRO A 29 -2.14 -4.69 8.42
CA PRO A 29 -2.21 -5.98 7.76
C PRO A 29 -1.19 -6.00 6.62
N ASP A 30 -0.33 -7.01 6.63
CA ASP A 30 0.49 -7.35 5.46
C ASP A 30 -0.47 -7.82 4.37
N THR A 31 -0.97 -6.88 3.57
CA THR A 31 -1.82 -7.16 2.42
C THR A 31 -0.93 -7.37 1.20
N SER A 32 -0.99 -8.56 0.62
CA SER A 32 -0.37 -8.91 -0.67
C SER A 32 -1.30 -8.59 -1.85
N GLN A 33 -2.55 -8.18 -1.56
CA GLN A 33 -3.52 -7.79 -2.57
C GLN A 33 -3.08 -6.48 -3.23
N VAL A 34 -2.92 -6.51 -4.54
CA VAL A 34 -2.58 -5.34 -5.35
C VAL A 34 -3.62 -5.13 -6.42
N GLU A 35 -3.85 -3.87 -6.75
CA GLU A 35 -4.66 -3.44 -7.87
C GLU A 35 -3.89 -2.53 -8.82
N ILE A 36 -4.20 -2.66 -10.11
CA ILE A 36 -3.77 -1.74 -11.16
C ILE A 36 -5.01 -0.96 -11.58
N VAL A 37 -4.98 0.34 -11.34
CA VAL A 37 -6.09 1.26 -11.58
C VAL A 37 -5.70 2.21 -12.70
N GLN A 38 -6.59 2.43 -13.66
CA GLN A 38 -6.44 3.42 -14.71
C GLN A 38 -7.72 4.24 -14.85
N ASP A 39 -7.61 5.56 -14.89
CA ASP A 39 -8.78 6.47 -14.93
C ASP A 39 -9.82 6.18 -13.82
N GLY A 40 -9.34 5.79 -12.63
CA GLY A 40 -10.20 5.45 -11.50
C GLY A 40 -10.95 4.12 -11.61
N THR A 41 -10.68 3.33 -12.65
CA THR A 41 -11.24 1.98 -12.83
C THR A 41 -10.19 0.92 -12.55
N VAL A 42 -10.53 -0.06 -11.71
CA VAL A 42 -9.67 -1.22 -11.46
C VAL A 42 -9.61 -2.09 -12.71
N LEU A 43 -8.45 -2.18 -13.34
CA LEU A 43 -8.20 -3.03 -14.50
C LEU A 43 -7.82 -4.45 -14.09
N TYR A 44 -6.99 -4.56 -13.06
CA TYR A 44 -6.47 -5.82 -12.52
C TYR A 44 -6.50 -5.79 -11.01
N SER A 45 -6.79 -6.93 -10.40
CA SER A 45 -6.64 -7.16 -8.96
C SER A 45 -6.16 -8.59 -8.75
N PHE A 46 -5.09 -8.76 -7.99
CA PHE A 46 -4.46 -10.05 -7.74
C PHE A 46 -3.78 -10.10 -6.37
N ASP A 47 -3.52 -11.32 -5.93
CA ASP A 47 -2.73 -11.62 -4.74
C ASP A 47 -1.28 -11.87 -5.16
N LEU A 48 -0.35 -10.97 -4.83
CA LEU A 48 1.06 -11.11 -5.23
C LEU A 48 1.70 -12.42 -4.75
N ASP A 49 1.27 -12.96 -3.60
CA ASP A 49 1.83 -14.20 -3.04
C ASP A 49 1.42 -15.43 -3.87
N SER A 50 0.33 -15.31 -4.63
CA SER A 50 -0.23 -16.38 -5.46
C SER A 50 0.07 -16.22 -6.96
N GLU A 51 0.60 -15.08 -7.38
CA GLU A 51 0.91 -14.79 -8.79
C GLU A 51 2.26 -15.34 -9.24
N GLU A 52 2.31 -15.78 -10.51
CA GLU A 52 3.55 -16.16 -11.18
C GLU A 52 4.25 -14.92 -11.79
N ASP A 53 5.56 -15.05 -12.03
CA ASP A 53 6.36 -14.05 -12.73
C ASP A 53 5.78 -13.78 -14.12
N GLN A 54 5.40 -12.53 -14.39
CA GLN A 54 4.76 -12.14 -15.64
C GLN A 54 4.92 -10.65 -15.94
N VAL A 55 4.65 -10.28 -17.19
CA VAL A 55 4.61 -8.88 -17.63
C VAL A 55 3.22 -8.56 -18.17
N ILE A 56 2.62 -7.51 -17.64
CA ILE A 56 1.30 -6.98 -18.01
C ILE A 56 1.52 -5.68 -18.77
N GLU A 57 0.89 -5.54 -19.93
CA GLU A 57 0.93 -4.30 -20.70
C GLU A 57 -0.39 -3.54 -20.53
N VAL A 58 -0.30 -2.29 -20.12
CA VAL A 58 -1.45 -1.40 -19.96
C VAL A 58 -1.29 -0.21 -20.90
N GLU A 59 -2.22 -0.03 -21.81
CA GLU A 59 -2.21 1.04 -22.80
C GLU A 59 -3.04 2.24 -22.33
N TYR A 60 -2.57 3.45 -22.61
CA TYR A 60 -3.29 4.71 -22.42
C TYR A 60 -3.03 5.65 -23.60
N ASN A 61 -4.06 5.97 -24.39
CA ASN A 61 -3.96 6.92 -25.50
C ASN A 61 -2.77 6.63 -26.45
N GLY A 62 -2.50 5.35 -26.74
CA GLY A 62 -1.39 4.91 -27.60
C GLY A 62 -0.01 4.91 -26.94
N GLN A 63 0.08 5.15 -25.63
CA GLN A 63 1.27 4.96 -24.81
C GLN A 63 1.13 3.70 -23.97
N VAL A 64 2.22 2.99 -23.71
CA VAL A 64 2.22 1.72 -22.98
C VAL A 64 2.98 1.84 -21.66
N ASN A 65 2.45 1.20 -20.62
CA ASN A 65 3.15 0.85 -19.39
C ASN A 65 3.33 -0.67 -19.35
N ARG A 66 4.57 -1.15 -19.26
CA ARG A 66 4.89 -2.56 -19.06
C ARG A 66 5.18 -2.77 -17.58
N ILE A 67 4.34 -3.56 -16.93
CA ILE A 67 4.34 -3.79 -15.49
C ILE A 67 4.83 -5.21 -15.26
N GLU A 68 5.89 -5.38 -14.48
CA GLU A 68 6.46 -6.69 -14.19
C GLU A 68 6.12 -7.11 -12.77
N ILE A 69 5.60 -8.34 -12.66
CA ILE A 69 5.52 -9.09 -11.41
C ILE A 69 6.69 -10.06 -11.42
N ARG A 70 7.50 -10.03 -10.37
CA ARG A 70 8.62 -10.96 -10.16
C ARG A 70 8.88 -11.19 -8.68
N ASP A 71 9.11 -12.43 -8.29
CA ASP A 71 9.42 -12.80 -6.89
C ASP A 71 8.37 -12.28 -5.88
N HIS A 72 7.08 -12.35 -6.26
CA HIS A 72 5.95 -11.80 -5.48
C HIS A 72 6.01 -10.27 -5.24
N GLN A 73 6.74 -9.55 -6.09
CA GLN A 73 6.82 -8.09 -6.08
C GLN A 73 6.36 -7.53 -7.42
N ILE A 74 5.94 -6.26 -7.45
CA ILE A 74 5.47 -5.59 -8.66
C ILE A 74 6.14 -4.24 -8.86
N HIS A 75 6.49 -3.91 -10.10
CA HIS A 75 6.96 -2.59 -10.49
C HIS A 75 6.63 -2.25 -11.94
N VAL A 76 6.83 -1.00 -12.34
CA VAL A 76 6.83 -0.63 -13.76
C VAL A 76 8.20 -0.90 -14.34
N LEU A 77 8.27 -1.82 -15.30
CA LEU A 77 9.48 -2.19 -16.03
C LEU A 77 9.85 -1.11 -17.06
N GLU A 78 8.85 -0.64 -17.80
CA GLU A 78 9.01 0.34 -18.88
C GLU A 78 7.73 1.16 -19.03
N ALA A 79 7.86 2.41 -19.45
CA ALA A 79 6.73 3.29 -19.74
C ALA A 79 7.08 4.21 -20.90
N ASP A 80 6.09 4.61 -21.70
CA ASP A 80 6.28 5.60 -22.77
C ASP A 80 6.21 7.05 -22.26
N CYS A 81 5.90 7.27 -20.98
CA CYS A 81 5.72 8.61 -20.41
C CYS A 81 7.05 9.38 -20.34
N PRO A 82 7.06 10.71 -20.53
CA PRO A 82 8.31 11.47 -20.61
C PRO A 82 9.07 11.60 -19.28
N ASP A 83 8.38 11.47 -18.15
CA ASP A 83 8.95 11.71 -16.82
C ASP A 83 9.61 10.46 -16.20
N GLN A 84 9.26 9.26 -16.68
CA GLN A 84 9.75 7.97 -16.19
C GLN A 84 9.66 7.80 -14.66
N VAL A 85 8.77 8.54 -13.99
CA VAL A 85 8.74 8.57 -12.51
C VAL A 85 8.32 7.20 -11.98
N CYS A 86 7.31 6.59 -12.60
CA CYS A 86 6.80 5.27 -12.22
C CYS A 86 7.86 4.16 -12.33
N VAL A 87 8.72 4.22 -13.35
CA VAL A 87 9.85 3.29 -13.52
C VAL A 87 10.89 3.50 -12.41
N ASN A 88 11.23 4.76 -12.13
CA ASN A 88 12.24 5.13 -11.13
C ASN A 88 11.81 4.87 -9.67
N MET A 89 10.50 4.69 -9.41
CA MET A 89 10.00 4.30 -8.09
C MET A 89 10.43 2.86 -7.71
N GLY A 90 10.65 2.00 -8.71
CA GLY A 90 11.00 0.59 -8.51
C GLY A 90 9.85 -0.22 -7.91
N TRP A 91 10.20 -1.23 -7.12
CA TRP A 91 9.24 -2.14 -6.48
C TRP A 91 8.25 -1.42 -5.58
N LEU A 92 6.98 -1.81 -5.69
CA LEU A 92 5.88 -1.31 -4.87
C LEU A 92 6.21 -1.53 -3.39
N ARG A 93 6.05 -0.48 -2.59
CA ARG A 93 6.28 -0.51 -1.14
C ARG A 93 4.97 -0.32 -0.42
N SER A 94 4.81 -0.94 0.74
CA SER A 94 3.54 -1.05 1.49
C SER A 94 2.85 0.28 1.86
N ALA A 95 3.49 1.43 1.68
CA ALA A 95 2.94 2.74 2.04
C ALA A 95 2.86 3.72 0.86
N ALA A 96 3.47 3.42 -0.29
CA ALA A 96 3.58 4.36 -1.40
C ALA A 96 3.15 3.68 -2.70
N PRO A 97 2.06 4.14 -3.35
CA PRO A 97 1.64 3.60 -4.63
C PRO A 97 2.63 4.00 -5.73
N ILE A 98 2.72 3.18 -6.78
CA ILE A 98 3.43 3.56 -8.01
C ILE A 98 2.45 4.31 -8.88
N VAL A 99 2.79 5.54 -9.26
CA VAL A 99 1.88 6.42 -10.02
C VAL A 99 2.55 6.87 -11.31
N CYS A 100 1.89 6.63 -12.44
CA CYS A 100 2.21 7.23 -13.73
C CYS A 100 1.13 8.27 -14.06
N LEU A 101 1.39 9.51 -13.65
CA LEU A 101 0.42 10.59 -13.82
C LEU A 101 0.04 10.83 -15.29
N PRO A 102 0.97 10.88 -16.27
CA PRO A 102 0.62 11.11 -17.67
C PRO A 102 -0.28 10.02 -18.28
N ASN A 103 -0.14 8.77 -17.81
CA ASN A 103 -0.90 7.62 -18.30
C ASN A 103 -2.05 7.23 -17.36
N HIS A 104 -2.34 8.09 -16.37
CA HIS A 104 -3.44 7.94 -15.42
C HIS A 104 -3.47 6.58 -14.70
N LEU A 105 -2.29 5.99 -14.49
CA LEU A 105 -2.10 4.65 -13.94
C LEU A 105 -1.63 4.72 -12.49
N VAL A 106 -2.24 3.93 -11.63
CA VAL A 106 -1.88 3.74 -10.22
C VAL A 106 -1.77 2.25 -9.93
N ILE A 107 -0.65 1.83 -9.35
CA ILE A 107 -0.47 0.48 -8.80
C ILE A 107 -0.37 0.63 -7.29
N GLN A 108 -1.25 -0.03 -6.56
CA GLN A 108 -1.32 0.10 -5.11
C GLN A 108 -1.76 -1.18 -4.44
N PHE A 109 -1.38 -1.35 -3.17
CA PHE A 109 -1.98 -2.38 -2.34
C PHE A 109 -3.46 -2.04 -2.12
N THR A 110 -4.34 -3.02 -2.23
CA THR A 110 -5.73 -2.86 -1.83
C THR A 110 -5.73 -2.63 -0.32
N GLU A 111 -6.14 -1.44 0.11
CA GLU A 111 -6.48 -1.23 1.52
C GLU A 111 -7.61 -2.20 1.83
N GLY A 112 -7.33 -3.17 2.72
CA GLY A 112 -8.36 -4.09 3.20
C GLY A 112 -9.57 -3.26 3.58
N SER A 113 -10.70 -3.51 2.91
CA SER A 113 -11.88 -2.65 2.88
C SER A 113 -12.36 -2.21 4.26
N ASP A 114 -11.77 -1.15 4.78
CA ASP A 114 -12.37 -0.25 5.75
C ASP A 114 -12.45 1.08 5.03
N SER A 115 -13.57 1.23 4.31
CA SER A 115 -14.08 2.51 3.83
C SER A 115 -14.17 3.47 5.02
N LEU A 116 -13.06 4.12 5.34
CA LEU A 116 -12.99 5.28 6.20
C LEU A 116 -13.10 6.50 5.29
N ASP A 117 -14.30 6.67 4.73
CA ASP A 117 -14.74 7.97 4.23
C ASP A 117 -14.84 8.91 5.42
N ALA A 118 -13.72 9.53 5.77
CA ALA A 118 -13.67 10.65 6.68
C ALA A 118 -14.31 11.87 5.97
N VAL A 119 -15.64 11.94 6.02
CA VAL A 119 -16.37 13.20 5.86
C VAL A 119 -15.93 14.13 6.99
N ALA A 120 -15.00 15.03 6.68
CA ALA A 120 -14.77 16.23 7.47
C ALA A 120 -15.65 17.34 6.88
N GLY A 121 -16.78 17.57 7.54
CA GLY A 121 -17.55 18.82 7.45
C GLY A 121 -17.08 19.84 8.48
#